data_AF-A0A356KUY8-F1
#
_entry.id   AF-A0A356KUY8-F1
#
_cell.length_a   1.000
_cell.length_b   1.000
_cell.length_c   1.000
_cell.angle_alpha   90.00
_cell.angle_beta   90.00
_cell.angle_gamma   90.00
#
_symmetry.space_group_name_H-M   'P 1'
#
loop_
_entity.id
_entity.type
_entity.pdbx_description
1 polymer ?
#
loop_
_entity_poly.entity_id
_entity_poly.type
_entity_poly.pdbx_seq_one_letter_code
_entity_poly.pdbx_strand_id
1 'polypeptide(L)'
;QLYYGVEAGMEGGPDPEMRGPMDWERAVPGEPEFDRLRELLAIRRERRALRIGDFVRLDSESLLAFARKTDRVSESVFVIANPSAETVRE
;
A
#
# COMPACT_ATOMS: atom_id res chain seq x y z
N GLN A 1 -8.87 3.15 -1.56
CA GLN A 1 -10.04 2.26 -1.71
C GLN A 1 -9.53 1.00 -2.40
N LEU A 2 -10.15 -0.15 -2.14
CA LEU A 2 -9.78 -1.43 -2.76
C LEU A 2 -10.93 -1.88 -3.65
N TYR A 3 -10.60 -2.30 -4.87
CA TYR A 3 -11.56 -2.96 -5.74
C TYR A 3 -11.57 -4.44 -5.40
N TYR A 4 -12.75 -5.08 -5.42
CA TYR A 4 -12.86 -6.49 -5.06
C TYR A 4 -12.00 -7.35 -6.01
N GLY A 5 -11.35 -8.37 -5.46
CA GLY A 5 -10.47 -9.25 -6.24
C GLY A 5 -9.01 -8.81 -6.25
N VAL A 6 -8.68 -7.58 -5.87
CA VAL A 6 -7.27 -7.15 -5.70
C VAL A 6 -6.59 -8.00 -4.63
N GLU A 7 -7.30 -8.31 -3.55
CA GLU A 7 -6.83 -9.20 -2.48
C GLU A 7 -6.57 -10.63 -2.94
N ALA A 8 -7.18 -11.05 -4.05
CA ALA A 8 -6.97 -12.36 -4.68
C ALA A 8 -5.98 -12.30 -5.85
N GLY A 9 -5.38 -11.12 -6.12
CA GLY A 9 -4.50 -10.92 -7.26
C GLY A 9 -5.21 -11.08 -8.61
N MET A 10 -6.48 -10.72 -8.69
CA MET A 10 -7.24 -10.73 -9.94
C MET A 10 -6.76 -9.62 -10.86
N GLU A 11 -6.48 -9.98 -12.11
CA GLU A 11 -6.23 -9.03 -13.18
C GLU A 11 -7.56 -8.60 -13.82
N GLY A 12 -7.58 -7.42 -14.43
CA GLY A 12 -8.76 -6.90 -15.13
C GLY A 12 -8.37 -6.22 -16.42
N GLY A 13 -9.20 -6.38 -17.45
CA GLY A 13 -9.09 -5.69 -18.72
C GLY A 13 -10.10 -4.54 -18.87
N PRO A 14 -10.40 -4.10 -20.10
CA PRO A 14 -11.51 -3.18 -20.38
C PRO A 14 -12.85 -3.75 -19.90
N ASP A 15 -13.87 -2.90 -19.75
CA ASP A 15 -15.23 -3.37 -19.50
C ASP A 15 -15.67 -4.35 -20.62
N PRO A 16 -16.15 -5.57 -20.30
CA PRO A 16 -16.61 -6.06 -18.98
C PRO A 16 -15.58 -6.80 -18.12
N GLU A 17 -14.37 -7.06 -18.62
CA GLU A 17 -13.36 -7.92 -17.98
C GLU A 17 -12.90 -7.41 -16.60
N MET A 18 -12.93 -6.10 -16.35
CA MET A 18 -12.65 -5.54 -15.02
C MET A 18 -13.66 -5.96 -13.93
N ARG A 19 -14.76 -6.64 -14.29
CA ARG A 19 -15.85 -7.06 -13.40
C ARG A 19 -15.98 -8.58 -13.34
N GLY A 20 -14.87 -9.29 -13.49
CA GLY A 20 -14.83 -10.75 -13.40
C GLY A 20 -15.41 -11.28 -12.08
N PRO A 21 -15.94 -12.51 -12.06
CA PRO A 21 -16.38 -13.15 -10.83
C PRO A 21 -15.20 -13.31 -9.86
N MET A 22 -15.48 -13.18 -8.56
CA MET A 22 -14.48 -13.29 -7.51
C MET A 22 -13.82 -14.68 -7.49
N ASP A 23 -12.49 -14.71 -7.42
CA ASP A 23 -11.72 -15.93 -7.16
C ASP A 23 -11.64 -16.20 -5.64
N TRP A 24 -12.59 -16.99 -5.13
CA TRP A 24 -12.66 -17.31 -3.70
C TRP A 24 -11.58 -18.29 -3.22
N GLU A 25 -10.96 -19.04 -4.13
CA GLU A 25 -9.89 -19.97 -3.77
C GLU A 25 -8.60 -19.21 -3.45
N ARG A 26 -8.38 -18.06 -4.11
CA ARG A 26 -7.23 -17.18 -3.89
C ARG A 26 -7.46 -16.07 -2.87
N ALA A 27 -8.70 -15.85 -2.43
CA ALA A 27 -9.05 -14.82 -1.46
C ALA A 27 -8.88 -15.29 0.01
N VAL A 28 -7.77 -15.97 0.31
CA VAL A 28 -7.56 -16.66 1.60
C VAL A 28 -6.17 -16.39 2.19
N PRO A 29 -6.00 -16.51 3.52
CA PRO A 29 -4.68 -16.43 4.15
C PRO A 29 -3.70 -17.46 3.56
N GLY A 30 -2.43 -17.08 3.41
CA GLY A 30 -1.41 -17.87 2.73
C GLY A 30 -1.18 -17.48 1.28
N GLU A 31 -2.15 -16.82 0.63
CA GLU A 31 -1.97 -16.27 -0.71
C GLU A 31 -1.17 -14.95 -0.67
N PRO A 32 -0.19 -14.76 -1.58
CA PRO A 32 0.75 -13.64 -1.49
C PRO A 32 0.08 -12.26 -1.47
N GLU A 33 -0.87 -12.01 -2.37
CA GLU A 33 -1.57 -10.71 -2.44
C GLU A 33 -2.49 -10.48 -1.24
N PHE A 34 -3.15 -11.55 -0.77
CA PHE A 34 -4.01 -11.49 0.40
C PHE A 34 -3.21 -11.10 1.64
N ASP A 35 -2.10 -11.79 1.89
CA ASP A 35 -1.26 -11.53 3.06
C ASP A 35 -0.55 -10.18 2.99
N ARG A 36 -0.04 -9.80 1.82
CA ARG A 36 0.56 -8.48 1.60
C ARG A 36 -0.44 -7.36 1.88
N LEU A 37 -1.66 -7.48 1.36
CA LEU A 37 -2.69 -6.48 1.58
C LEU A 37 -3.10 -6.42 3.06
N ARG A 38 -3.25 -7.57 3.70
CA ARG A 38 -3.55 -7.69 5.13
C ARG A 38 -2.48 -7.00 5.99
N GLU A 39 -1.20 -7.17 5.67
CA GLU A 39 -0.09 -6.50 6.35
C GLU A 39 -0.16 -4.98 6.20
N LEU A 40 -0.33 -4.47 4.97
CA LEU A 40 -0.45 -3.03 4.71
C LEU A 40 -1.66 -2.41 5.43
N LEU A 41 -2.79 -3.12 5.47
CA LEU A 41 -3.99 -2.70 6.19
C LEU A 41 -3.75 -2.69 7.70
N ALA A 42 -3.04 -3.68 8.25
CA ALA A 42 -2.66 -3.71 9.67
C ALA A 42 -1.77 -2.50 10.02
N ILE A 43 -0.72 -2.25 9.24
CA ILE A 43 0.16 -1.08 9.41
C ILE A 43 -0.66 0.22 9.38
N ARG A 44 -1.56 0.39 8.40
CA ARG A 44 -2.44 1.56 8.30
C ARG A 44 -3.39 1.69 9.51
N ARG A 45 -3.88 0.58 10.06
CA ARG A 45 -4.78 0.55 11.24
C ARG A 45 -4.05 0.82 12.56
N GLU A 46 -2.81 0.39 12.68
CA GLU A 46 -2.03 0.61 13.89
C GLU A 46 -1.40 2.00 13.94
N ARG A 47 -1.01 2.56 12.79
CA ARG A 47 -0.33 3.86 12.72
C ARG A 47 -1.30 4.99 12.43
N ARG A 48 -1.69 5.73 13.47
CA ARG A 48 -2.59 6.90 13.38
C ARG A 48 -2.10 7.92 12.35
N ALA A 49 -0.80 8.19 12.29
CA ALA A 49 -0.20 9.11 11.33
C ALA A 49 -0.52 8.77 9.87
N LEU A 50 -0.60 7.49 9.50
CA LEU A 50 -0.96 7.08 8.13
C LEU A 50 -2.42 7.39 7.77
N ARG A 51 -3.30 7.51 8.77
CA ARG A 51 -4.73 7.80 8.57
C ARG A 51 -5.00 9.29 8.50
N ILE A 52 -4.47 10.06 9.44
CA ILE A 52 -4.85 11.47 9.64
C ILE A 52 -3.67 12.43 9.71
N GLY A 53 -2.43 11.93 9.68
CA GLY A 53 -1.26 12.78 9.79
C GLY A 53 -1.06 13.65 8.55
N ASP A 54 -0.49 14.82 8.76
CA ASP A 54 -0.09 15.73 7.70
C ASP A 54 0.93 15.05 6.78
N PHE A 55 0.84 15.36 5.50
CA PHE A 55 1.79 14.91 4.49
C PHE A 55 2.94 15.90 4.40
N VAL A 56 4.17 15.42 4.60
CA VAL A 56 5.38 16.21 4.44
C VAL A 56 6.27 15.52 3.41
N ARG A 57 6.42 16.13 2.24
CA ARG A 57 7.38 15.65 1.23
C ARG A 57 8.79 15.67 1.83
N LEU A 58 9.56 14.62 1.58
CA LEU A 58 10.99 14.59 1.86
C LEU A 58 11.71 14.80 0.54
N ASP A 59 12.84 15.50 0.59
CA ASP A 59 13.64 15.71 -0.60
C ASP A 59 14.40 14.43 -0.95
N SER A 60 14.33 14.08 -2.23
CA SER A 60 14.81 12.83 -2.79
C SER A 60 14.83 12.97 -4.30
N GLU A 61 15.89 12.50 -4.94
CA GLU A 61 16.07 12.59 -6.39
C GLU A 61 15.46 11.39 -7.11
N SER A 62 15.56 10.22 -6.49
CA SER A 62 15.26 8.93 -7.11
C SER A 62 14.23 8.11 -6.35
N LEU A 63 13.87 8.49 -5.12
CA LEU A 63 12.87 7.79 -4.30
C LEU A 63 11.58 8.62 -4.16
N LEU A 64 10.46 7.90 -4.02
CA LEU A 64 9.25 8.50 -3.47
C LEU A 64 9.36 8.50 -1.95
N ALA A 65 9.71 9.64 -1.38
CA ALA A 65 9.91 9.80 0.06
C ALA A 65 8.96 10.85 0.67
N PHE A 66 8.24 10.46 1.73
CA PHE A 66 7.42 11.40 2.50
C PHE A 66 7.26 10.95 3.95
N ALA A 67 7.02 11.92 4.83
CA ALA A 67 6.63 11.66 6.21
C ALA A 67 5.13 11.89 6.39
N ARG A 68 4.53 11.10 7.29
CA ARG A 68 3.21 11.34 7.85
C ARG A 68 3.39 11.71 9.32
N LYS A 69 3.01 12.93 9.69
CA LYS A 69 3.23 13.48 11.04
C LYS A 69 1.93 13.87 11.69
N THR A 70 1.88 13.77 13.00
CA THR A 70 0.76 14.29 13.80
C THR A 70 1.32 15.22 14.86
N ASP A 71 0.44 15.69 15.75
CA ASP A 71 0.79 16.36 17.00
C ASP A 71 1.75 15.52 17.89
N ARG A 72 1.80 14.20 17.70
CA ARG A 72 2.69 13.29 18.42
C ARG A 72 3.88 12.92 17.56
N VAL A 73 5.03 13.51 17.86
CA VAL A 73 6.29 13.29 17.12
C VAL A 73 6.70 11.81 17.15
N SER A 74 6.49 11.11 18.27
CA SER A 74 6.82 9.68 18.41
C SER A 74 6.01 8.74 17.52
N GLU A 75 4.88 9.21 16.97
CA GLU A 75 4.04 8.44 16.03
C GLU A 75 4.38 8.74 14.56
N SER A 76 5.44 9.51 14.29
CA SER A 76 5.85 9.86 12.93
C SER A 76 6.16 8.62 12.11
N VAL A 77 5.63 8.56 10.89
CA VAL A 77 5.90 7.47 9.95
C VAL A 77 6.62 8.04 8.72
N PHE A 78 7.71 7.39 8.32
CA PHE A 78 8.44 7.68 7.09
C PHE A 78 8.10 6.61 6.07
N VAL A 79 7.66 7.02 4.89
CA VAL A 79 7.35 6.15 3.75
C VAL A 79 8.38 6.42 2.68
N ILE A 80 9.07 5.36 2.27
CA ILE A 80 10.12 5.40 1.24
C ILE A 80 9.80 4.27 0.27
N ALA A 81 9.59 4.60 -1.00
CA ALA A 81 9.36 3.64 -2.05
C ALA A 81 10.32 3.90 -3.21
N ASN A 82 10.99 2.84 -3.65
CA ASN A 82 11.80 2.85 -4.87
C ASN A 82 10.88 2.53 -6.06
N PRO A 83 10.63 3.49 -6.98
CA PRO A 83 9.80 3.24 -8.16
C PRO A 83 10.55 2.53 -9.28
N SER A 84 11.87 2.35 -9.17
CA SER A 84 12.72 1.75 -10.19
C SER A 84 13.00 0.27 -9.93
N ALA A 85 13.47 -0.43 -10.97
CA ALA A 85 13.93 -1.81 -10.85
C ALA A 85 15.36 -1.92 -10.27
N GLU A 86 16.11 -0.83 -10.26
CA GLU A 86 17.50 -0.81 -9.79
C GLU A 86 17.57 -0.45 -8.31
N THR A 87 18.59 -0.94 -7.61
CA THR A 87 18.82 -0.54 -6.22
C THR A 87 19.37 0.89 -6.19
N VAL A 88 18.65 1.78 -5.51
CA VAL A 88 19.02 3.18 -5.35
C VAL A 88 19.69 3.41 -3.99
N ARG A 89 20.68 4.30 -3.96
CA ARG A 89 21.24 4.89 -2.74
C ARG A 89 21.17 6.41 -2.86
N GLU A 90 20.66 7.05 -1.81
CA GLU A 90 20.63 8.51 -1.63
C GLU A 90 21.53 8.92 -0.47
#